data_AF-F0GZE2-F1
#
_entry.id   AF-F0GZE2-F1
#
_cell.length_a   1.000
_cell.length_b   1.000
_cell.length_c   1.000
_cell.angle_alpha   90.00
_cell.angle_beta   90.00
_cell.angle_gamma   90.00
#
_symmetry.space_group_name_H-M   'P 1'
#
loop_
_entity.id
_entity.type
_entity.pdbx_description
1 polymer ?
#
loop_
_entity_poly.entity_id
_entity_poly.type
_entity_poly.pdbx_seq_one_letter_code
_entity_poly.pdbx_strand_id
1 'polypeptide(L)'
;MLCVRYPFNGKNLKKDECILDIETTGLDPNTDSLVVLGLIYFNKDKFYIDQYFAKNDKEEIRLLKIYKEKIKSRKLITYNGDVFDLPFLNIRLIKNDQEAVFPENKDIYKIIKSKRKLIEFNSMKLIDIEKRFGIERNDPSRYKVISKLTDEIKNRNNPWPILIHNKNDLISTEAISNIKEVIDDKLSFKVNNYKIHLDSAYINKDIANIEFKSNLNLDDSFFQGYNYNFRIKNKSIILKLIVLYGKLSKDASGFVAVNKFNVENKGYYKINNNLISIMENGIFSVENILNIMKFLIKKNLDL
;
A
#
# COMPACT_ATOMS: atom_id res chain seq x y z
N MET A 1 27.67 -14.54 -14.58
CA MET A 1 26.46 -13.77 -14.25
C MET A 1 25.67 -13.57 -15.51
N LEU A 2 24.36 -13.79 -15.47
CA LEU A 2 23.46 -13.47 -16.58
C LEU A 2 22.88 -12.06 -16.35
N CYS A 3 22.87 -11.23 -17.37
CA CYS A 3 22.29 -9.90 -17.34
C CYS A 3 21.20 -9.81 -18.40
N VAL A 4 20.01 -9.35 -18.03
CA VAL A 4 18.89 -9.19 -18.95
C VAL A 4 18.36 -7.77 -18.83
N ARG A 5 18.11 -7.13 -19.97
CA ARG A 5 17.60 -5.75 -20.04
C ARG A 5 16.41 -5.68 -20.98
N TYR A 6 15.36 -4.98 -20.55
CA TYR A 6 14.19 -4.68 -21.38
C TYR A 6 13.91 -3.17 -21.35
N PRO A 7 13.58 -2.53 -22.49
CA PRO A 7 12.97 -1.20 -22.44
C PRO A 7 11.63 -1.31 -21.69
N PHE A 8 11.33 -0.30 -20.88
CA PHE A 8 10.13 -0.26 -20.06
C PHE A 8 9.42 1.08 -20.21
N ASN A 9 8.12 1.03 -20.50
CA ASN A 9 7.27 2.19 -20.67
C ASN A 9 6.29 2.29 -19.49
N GLY A 10 6.84 2.43 -18.29
CA GLY A 10 6.06 2.73 -17.08
C GLY A 10 5.59 4.17 -17.05
N LYS A 11 4.56 4.44 -16.24
CA LYS A 11 3.92 5.76 -16.14
C LYS A 11 4.04 6.38 -14.77
N ASN A 12 4.34 5.59 -13.74
CA ASN A 12 4.22 6.01 -12.35
C ASN A 12 5.57 6.30 -11.68
N LEU A 13 6.70 6.05 -12.36
CA LEU A 13 8.04 6.38 -11.88
C LEU A 13 8.52 7.75 -12.33
N LYS A 14 9.23 8.44 -11.43
CA LYS A 14 10.07 9.59 -11.75
C LYS A 14 11.49 9.16 -12.13
N LYS A 15 12.24 10.05 -12.78
CA LYS A 15 13.59 9.75 -13.29
C LYS A 15 14.62 9.45 -12.18
N ASP A 16 14.39 9.98 -11.00
CA ASP A 16 15.18 9.79 -9.79
C ASP A 16 14.68 8.63 -8.91
N GLU A 17 13.63 7.92 -9.33
CA GLU A 17 13.10 6.76 -8.61
C GLU A 17 13.58 5.44 -9.23
N CYS A 18 13.64 4.40 -8.39
CA CYS A 18 14.01 3.04 -8.79
C CYS A 18 13.09 2.02 -8.12
N ILE A 19 12.44 1.15 -8.90
CA ILE A 19 11.83 -0.06 -8.34
C ILE A 19 12.94 -1.06 -8.03
N LEU A 20 12.84 -1.76 -6.90
CA LEU A 20 13.73 -2.84 -6.51
C LEU A 20 12.89 -4.06 -6.07
N ASP A 21 13.33 -5.23 -6.50
CA ASP A 21 12.85 -6.54 -6.04
C ASP A 21 14.01 -7.54 -6.10
N ILE A 22 14.13 -8.42 -5.11
CA ILE A 22 15.18 -9.43 -5.04
C ILE A 22 14.63 -10.85 -4.97
N GLU A 23 15.43 -11.79 -5.45
CA GLU A 23 15.19 -13.22 -5.24
C GLU A 23 16.39 -13.85 -4.55
N THR A 24 16.12 -14.75 -3.61
CA THR A 24 17.11 -15.30 -2.68
C THR A 24 16.96 -16.81 -2.56
N THR A 25 17.99 -17.52 -2.08
CA THR A 25 17.90 -18.97 -1.86
C THR A 25 16.97 -19.38 -0.71
N GLY A 26 16.61 -18.43 0.14
CA GLY A 26 15.80 -18.59 1.34
C GLY A 26 15.71 -17.26 2.10
N LEU A 27 15.10 -17.29 3.28
CA LEU A 27 14.71 -16.07 3.99
C LEU A 27 15.76 -15.56 4.99
N ASP A 28 16.78 -16.35 5.35
CA ASP A 28 17.78 -15.94 6.34
C ASP A 28 19.03 -15.41 5.64
N PRO A 29 19.27 -14.08 5.62
CA PRO A 29 20.45 -13.50 4.97
C PRO A 29 21.78 -13.97 5.57
N ASN A 30 21.76 -14.62 6.74
CA ASN A 30 22.96 -15.22 7.30
C ASN A 30 23.39 -16.48 6.56
N THR A 31 22.46 -17.29 6.08
CA THR A 31 22.74 -18.58 5.44
C THR A 31 22.41 -18.59 3.96
N ASP A 32 21.49 -17.71 3.53
CA ASP A 32 21.00 -17.61 2.17
C ASP A 32 21.73 -16.55 1.36
N SER A 33 21.74 -16.74 0.04
CA SER A 33 22.42 -15.89 -0.92
C SER A 33 21.42 -15.12 -1.79
N LEU A 34 21.81 -13.92 -2.22
CA LEU A 34 21.13 -13.17 -3.27
C LEU A 34 21.35 -13.85 -4.64
N VAL A 35 20.25 -14.14 -5.34
CA VAL A 35 20.24 -14.86 -6.62
C VAL A 35 19.83 -13.93 -7.77
N VAL A 36 18.80 -13.10 -7.59
CA VAL A 36 18.41 -12.07 -8.57
C VAL A 36 18.38 -10.71 -7.91
N LEU A 37 18.99 -9.74 -8.58
CA LEU A 37 18.75 -8.32 -8.36
C LEU A 37 17.95 -7.77 -9.53
N GLY A 38 16.70 -7.41 -9.29
CA GLY A 38 15.80 -6.80 -10.26
C GLY A 38 15.64 -5.30 -10.02
N LEU A 39 15.68 -4.49 -11.09
CA LEU A 39 15.55 -3.04 -11.00
C LEU A 39 14.71 -2.47 -12.15
N ILE A 40 13.89 -1.46 -11.85
CA ILE A 40 13.35 -0.54 -12.88
C ILE A 40 13.87 0.86 -12.62
N TYR A 41 14.60 1.45 -13.56
CA TYR A 41 15.13 2.81 -13.38
C TYR A 41 15.31 3.55 -14.71
N PHE A 42 15.35 4.88 -14.63
CA PHE A 42 15.63 5.74 -15.77
C PHE A 42 17.14 5.74 -16.10
N ASN A 43 17.45 5.51 -17.37
CA ASN A 43 18.82 5.55 -17.88
C ASN A 43 18.86 6.24 -19.25
N LYS A 44 19.57 7.36 -19.33
CA LYS A 44 19.72 8.22 -20.53
C LYS A 44 18.40 8.78 -21.06
N ASP A 45 17.65 7.97 -21.81
CA ASP A 45 16.47 8.37 -22.59
C ASP A 45 15.17 7.72 -22.09
N LYS A 46 15.24 6.56 -21.44
CA LYS A 46 14.06 5.76 -21.08
C LYS A 46 14.25 4.95 -19.81
N PHE A 47 13.15 4.39 -19.33
CA PHE A 47 13.18 3.39 -18.26
C PHE A 47 13.56 2.03 -18.81
N TYR A 48 14.25 1.26 -17.98
CA TYR A 48 14.62 -0.12 -18.28
C TYR A 48 14.30 -1.01 -17.09
N ILE A 49 13.87 -2.23 -17.39
CA ILE A 49 13.95 -3.35 -16.44
C ILE A 49 15.33 -3.98 -16.64
N ASP A 50 16.17 -3.95 -15.60
CA ASP A 50 17.43 -4.69 -15.55
C ASP A 50 17.32 -5.81 -14.52
N GLN A 51 17.76 -7.00 -14.91
CA GLN A 51 17.82 -8.16 -14.02
C GLN A 51 19.21 -8.76 -14.08
N TYR A 52 19.80 -8.97 -12.90
CA TYR A 52 21.11 -9.57 -12.74
C TYR A 52 20.95 -10.88 -11.98
N PHE A 53 21.29 -12.00 -12.63
CA PHE A 53 21.19 -13.33 -12.06
C PHE A 53 22.58 -13.92 -11.77
N ALA A 54 22.81 -14.28 -10.51
CA ALA A 54 24.02 -14.94 -10.04
C ALA A 54 23.96 -16.44 -10.35
N LYS A 55 24.80 -16.92 -11.28
CA LYS A 55 24.85 -18.34 -11.69
C LYS A 55 25.42 -19.26 -10.60
N ASN A 56 26.13 -18.70 -9.63
CA ASN A 56 26.67 -19.39 -8.45
C ASN A 56 26.95 -18.36 -7.34
N ASP A 57 27.23 -18.83 -6.12
CA ASP A 57 27.42 -17.94 -4.95
C ASP A 57 28.58 -16.96 -5.11
N LYS A 58 29.63 -17.30 -5.86
CA LYS A 58 30.79 -16.41 -6.07
C LYS A 58 30.42 -15.14 -6.85
N GLU A 59 29.28 -15.14 -7.54
CA GLU A 59 28.80 -14.00 -8.31
C GLU A 59 27.95 -13.03 -7.48
N GLU A 60 27.54 -13.40 -6.26
CA GLU A 60 26.69 -12.57 -5.40
C GLU A 60 27.29 -11.18 -5.17
N ILE A 61 28.59 -11.10 -4.86
CA ILE A 61 29.29 -9.84 -4.62
C ILE A 61 29.20 -8.88 -5.81
N ARG A 62 29.07 -9.41 -7.03
CA ARG A 62 28.89 -8.59 -8.23
C ARG A 62 27.50 -7.95 -8.24
N LEU A 63 26.46 -8.68 -7.84
CA LEU A 63 25.10 -8.14 -7.70
C LEU A 63 25.06 -7.05 -6.63
N LEU A 64 25.70 -7.29 -5.48
CA LEU A 64 25.76 -6.31 -4.39
C LEU A 64 26.47 -5.00 -4.80
N LYS A 65 27.57 -5.10 -5.55
CA LYS A 65 28.27 -3.93 -6.11
C LYS A 65 27.39 -3.17 -7.10
N ILE A 66 26.68 -3.88 -7.98
CA ILE A 66 25.72 -3.28 -8.91
C ILE A 66 24.59 -2.59 -8.15
N TYR A 67 24.03 -3.22 -7.12
CA TYR A 67 23.03 -2.62 -6.25
C TYR A 67 23.51 -1.28 -5.70
N LYS A 68 24.68 -1.22 -5.04
CA LYS A 68 25.25 0.03 -4.52
C LYS A 68 25.43 1.11 -5.58
N GLU A 69 25.89 0.75 -6.78
CA GLU A 69 26.03 1.69 -7.90
C GLU A 69 24.67 2.22 -8.35
N LYS A 70 23.68 1.33 -8.54
CA LYS A 70 22.40 1.67 -9.15
C LYS A 70 21.47 2.44 -8.23
N ILE A 71 21.51 2.21 -6.92
CA ILE A 71 20.66 2.97 -6.00
C ILE A 71 21.21 4.35 -5.67
N LYS A 72 22.47 4.64 -6.03
CA LYS A 72 23.12 5.90 -5.69
C LYS A 72 22.31 7.07 -6.24
N SER A 73 21.95 8.00 -5.35
CA SER A 73 21.14 9.18 -5.65
C SER A 73 19.74 8.88 -6.20
N ARG A 74 19.20 7.68 -5.93
CA ARG A 74 17.82 7.31 -6.28
C ARG A 74 16.99 7.04 -5.05
N LYS A 75 15.71 7.40 -5.13
CA LYS A 75 14.70 6.97 -4.18
C LYS A 75 14.19 5.58 -4.56
N LEU A 76 14.23 4.65 -3.63
CA LEU A 76 13.72 3.30 -3.85
C LEU A 76 12.22 3.24 -3.68
N ILE A 77 11.62 2.32 -4.43
CA ILE A 77 10.23 1.89 -4.27
C ILE A 77 10.25 0.37 -4.26
N THR A 78 9.71 -0.20 -3.19
CA THR A 78 9.69 -1.65 -2.96
C THR A 78 8.31 -2.10 -2.51
N TYR A 79 8.00 -3.38 -2.62
CA TYR A 79 6.85 -3.97 -1.96
C TYR A 79 7.29 -4.83 -0.77
N ASN A 80 7.08 -4.35 0.46
CA ASN A 80 7.54 -5.00 1.69
C ASN A 80 9.08 -5.07 1.84
N GLY A 81 9.81 -4.24 1.11
CA GLY A 81 11.28 -4.20 1.12
C GLY A 81 11.90 -3.59 2.37
N ASP A 82 11.16 -2.79 3.16
CA ASP A 82 11.63 -2.36 4.49
C ASP A 82 11.80 -3.55 5.43
N VAL A 83 11.02 -4.61 5.25
CA VAL A 83 11.00 -5.81 6.10
C VAL A 83 11.95 -6.88 5.58
N PHE A 84 12.10 -7.01 4.26
CA PHE A 84 12.84 -8.11 3.64
C PHE A 84 14.04 -7.64 2.80
N ASP A 85 13.80 -7.03 1.64
CA ASP A 85 14.83 -6.75 0.64
C ASP A 85 16.01 -5.94 1.18
N LEU A 86 15.75 -4.81 1.83
CA LEU A 86 16.79 -3.89 2.30
C LEU A 86 17.59 -4.48 3.47
N PRO A 87 16.95 -5.06 4.52
CA PRO A 87 17.68 -5.81 5.54
C PRO A 87 18.52 -6.95 4.97
N PHE A 88 17.98 -7.73 4.03
CA PHE A 88 18.69 -8.85 3.40
C PHE A 88 19.95 -8.35 2.68
N LEU A 89 19.81 -7.36 1.79
CA LEU A 89 20.93 -6.78 1.04
C LEU A 89 22.00 -6.19 1.96
N ASN A 90 21.62 -5.50 3.04
CA ASN A 90 22.59 -4.93 3.98
C ASN A 90 23.38 -5.98 4.75
N ILE A 91 22.73 -7.06 5.20
CA ILE A 91 23.44 -8.17 5.86
C ILE A 91 24.39 -8.86 4.87
N ARG A 92 23.96 -9.08 3.62
CA ARG A 92 24.84 -9.65 2.57
C ARG A 92 26.01 -8.73 2.20
N LEU A 93 25.81 -7.42 2.18
CA LEU A 93 26.89 -6.43 2.00
C LEU A 93 27.94 -6.57 3.10
N ILE A 94 27.52 -6.57 4.37
CA ILE A 94 28.41 -6.70 5.52
C ILE A 94 29.18 -8.03 5.47
N LYS A 95 28.51 -9.14 5.13
CA LYS A 95 29.16 -10.46 4.98
C LYS A 95 30.19 -10.55 3.86
N ASN A 96 30.16 -9.63 2.91
CA ASN A 96 31.13 -9.53 1.82
C ASN A 96 32.07 -8.31 1.99
N ASP A 97 32.30 -7.89 3.24
CA ASP A 97 33.19 -6.78 3.60
C ASP A 97 32.84 -5.47 2.85
N GLN A 98 31.55 -5.23 2.60
CA GLN A 98 31.04 -3.99 2.02
C GLN A 98 30.23 -3.21 3.05
N GLU A 99 30.30 -1.89 2.99
CA GLU A 99 29.46 -1.01 3.81
C GLU A 99 27.98 -1.14 3.43
N ALA A 100 27.12 -1.25 4.45
CA ALA A 100 25.68 -1.16 4.35
C ALA A 100 25.24 0.22 3.81
N VAL A 101 24.04 0.26 3.21
CA VAL A 101 23.47 1.44 2.57
C VAL A 101 22.02 1.63 3.02
N PHE A 102 21.62 2.89 3.19
CA PHE A 102 20.31 3.27 3.71
C PHE A 102 19.65 4.31 2.79
N PRO A 103 19.26 3.92 1.56
CA PRO A 103 18.58 4.82 0.64
C PRO A 103 17.20 5.22 1.19
N GLU A 104 16.69 6.37 0.76
CA GLU A 104 15.27 6.66 0.97
C GLU A 104 14.42 5.60 0.27
N ASN A 105 13.45 5.02 0.98
CA ASN A 105 12.57 3.99 0.44
C ASN A 105 11.10 4.35 0.64
N LYS A 106 10.31 4.13 -0.42
CA LYS A 106 8.84 4.13 -0.40
C LYS A 106 8.35 2.69 -0.42
N ASP A 107 8.12 2.13 0.76
CA ASP A 107 7.52 0.79 0.87
C ASP A 107 6.00 0.84 0.66
N ILE A 108 5.55 0.28 -0.47
CA ILE A 108 4.16 0.27 -0.87
C ILE A 108 3.28 -0.57 0.08
N TYR A 109 3.81 -1.69 0.59
CA TYR A 109 3.08 -2.54 1.53
C TYR A 109 2.77 -1.77 2.81
N LYS A 110 3.73 -0.98 3.31
CA LYS A 110 3.56 -0.15 4.51
C LYS A 110 2.49 0.92 4.33
N ILE A 111 2.44 1.57 3.16
CA ILE A 111 1.41 2.55 2.81
C ILE A 111 0.02 1.91 2.90
N ILE A 112 -0.16 0.77 2.23
CA ILE A 112 -1.45 0.04 2.21
C ILE A 112 -1.82 -0.43 3.62
N LYS A 113 -0.87 -1.04 4.35
CA LYS A 113 -1.06 -1.56 5.70
C LYS A 113 -1.48 -0.47 6.69
N SER A 114 -0.99 0.76 6.52
CA SER A 114 -1.39 1.88 7.37
C SER A 114 -2.89 2.20 7.29
N LYS A 115 -3.55 1.82 6.18
CA LYS A 115 -4.97 2.06 5.92
C LYS A 115 -5.86 0.83 6.14
N ARG A 116 -5.34 -0.28 6.71
CA ARG A 116 -6.06 -1.55 6.91
C ARG A 116 -7.36 -1.50 7.73
N LYS A 117 -7.54 -0.45 8.55
CA LYS A 117 -8.78 -0.24 9.31
C LYS A 117 -9.84 0.51 8.50
N LEU A 118 -9.44 1.18 7.43
CA LEU A 118 -10.31 1.94 6.53
C LEU A 118 -10.59 1.16 5.24
N ILE A 119 -9.69 0.26 4.88
CA ILE A 119 -9.81 -0.58 3.69
C ILE A 119 -9.57 -2.02 4.13
N GLU A 120 -10.58 -2.86 3.94
CA GLU A 120 -10.44 -4.30 4.12
C GLU A 120 -9.43 -4.89 3.13
N PHE A 121 -8.69 -5.93 3.47
CA PHE A 121 -7.85 -6.65 2.50
C PHE A 121 -7.92 -8.14 2.82
N ASN A 122 -8.36 -8.96 1.86
CA ASN A 122 -8.40 -10.42 2.04
C ASN A 122 -6.99 -11.02 2.10
N SER A 123 -6.05 -10.39 1.40
CA SER A 123 -4.64 -10.75 1.37
C SER A 123 -3.82 -9.51 1.02
N MET A 124 -2.62 -9.45 1.57
CA MET A 124 -1.64 -8.40 1.30
C MET A 124 -0.49 -8.92 0.43
N LYS A 125 -0.67 -10.06 -0.26
CA LYS A 125 0.24 -10.47 -1.32
C LYS A 125 0.08 -9.48 -2.48
N LEU A 126 1.20 -9.16 -3.15
CA LEU A 126 1.22 -8.20 -4.26
C LEU A 126 0.11 -8.47 -5.27
N ILE A 127 -0.02 -9.73 -5.70
CA ILE A 127 -1.05 -10.18 -6.65
C ILE A 127 -2.50 -9.89 -6.22
N ASP A 128 -2.79 -9.93 -4.93
CA ASP A 128 -4.15 -9.70 -4.43
C ASP A 128 -4.44 -8.21 -4.29
N ILE A 129 -3.41 -7.41 -4.00
CA ILE A 129 -3.49 -5.95 -4.03
C ILE A 129 -3.78 -5.47 -5.45
N GLU A 130 -3.05 -5.96 -6.46
CA GLU A 130 -3.24 -5.57 -7.87
C GLU A 130 -4.70 -5.70 -8.31
N LYS A 131 -5.28 -6.89 -8.11
CA LYS A 131 -6.66 -7.19 -8.48
C LYS A 131 -7.65 -6.25 -7.80
N ARG A 132 -7.43 -5.94 -6.52
CA ARG A 132 -8.31 -5.05 -5.75
C ARG A 132 -8.34 -3.61 -6.28
N PHE A 133 -7.26 -3.18 -6.92
CA PHE A 133 -7.16 -1.85 -7.50
C PHE A 133 -7.38 -1.85 -9.03
N GLY A 134 -7.93 -2.93 -9.58
CA GLY A 134 -8.33 -3.01 -10.99
C GLY A 134 -7.15 -3.11 -11.96
N ILE A 135 -5.99 -3.55 -11.48
CA ILE A 135 -4.80 -3.75 -12.30
C ILE A 135 -4.81 -5.19 -12.80
N GLU A 136 -5.08 -5.36 -14.09
CA GLU A 136 -5.09 -6.66 -14.75
C GLU A 136 -3.73 -6.98 -15.38
N ARG A 137 -3.26 -8.21 -15.17
CA ARG A 137 -2.00 -8.74 -15.73
C ARG A 137 -2.27 -9.74 -16.83
N ASN A 138 -1.43 -9.74 -17.85
CA ASN A 138 -1.27 -10.85 -18.78
C ASN A 138 0.03 -11.60 -18.42
N ASP A 139 -0.06 -12.63 -17.58
CA ASP A 139 1.11 -13.35 -17.04
C ASP A 139 0.89 -14.87 -17.05
N PRO A 140 1.49 -15.59 -18.02
CA PRO A 140 1.37 -17.05 -18.18
C PRO A 140 2.19 -17.88 -17.17
N SER A 141 3.10 -17.30 -16.39
CA SER A 141 3.99 -18.04 -15.47
C SER A 141 3.30 -18.52 -14.17
N ARG A 142 2.02 -18.16 -14.04
CA ARG A 142 1.17 -18.20 -12.83
C ARG A 142 0.89 -19.55 -12.17
N TYR A 143 1.18 -20.69 -12.81
CA TYR A 143 0.72 -22.01 -12.32
C TYR A 143 1.82 -22.94 -11.79
N LYS A 144 3.09 -22.53 -11.77
CA LYS A 144 4.18 -23.36 -11.19
C LYS A 144 4.53 -22.86 -9.79
N VAL A 145 3.91 -23.56 -8.83
CA VAL A 145 4.17 -23.63 -7.39
C VAL A 145 5.52 -23.04 -6.96
N ILE A 146 5.49 -22.16 -5.97
CA ILE A 146 6.64 -21.59 -5.22
C ILE A 146 7.71 -22.65 -4.90
N SER A 147 7.33 -23.91 -4.69
CA SER A 147 8.25 -25.02 -4.46
C SER A 147 9.18 -25.31 -5.65
N LYS A 148 8.72 -25.20 -6.91
CA LYS A 148 9.56 -25.39 -8.10
C LYS A 148 10.57 -24.27 -8.28
N LEU A 149 10.17 -23.04 -7.96
CA LEU A 149 11.09 -21.90 -7.91
C LEU A 149 12.19 -22.15 -6.86
N THR A 150 11.86 -22.72 -5.70
CA THR A 150 12.84 -22.99 -4.64
C THR A 150 13.95 -23.97 -5.08
N ASP A 151 13.59 -25.05 -5.78
CA ASP A 151 14.59 -26.02 -6.31
C ASP A 151 15.41 -25.43 -7.47
N GLU A 152 14.77 -24.68 -8.37
CA GLU A 152 15.46 -24.01 -9.49
C GLU A 152 16.41 -22.90 -9.01
N ILE A 153 16.02 -22.16 -7.97
CA ILE A 153 16.83 -21.15 -7.29
C ILE A 153 18.10 -21.76 -6.70
N LYS A 154 17.97 -22.92 -6.05
CA LYS A 154 19.11 -23.62 -5.46
C LYS A 154 20.05 -24.19 -6.52
N ASN A 155 19.48 -24.79 -7.56
CA ASN A 155 20.27 -25.45 -8.61
C ASN A 155 20.83 -24.48 -9.66
N ARG A 156 20.21 -23.31 -9.86
CA ARG A 156 20.63 -22.22 -10.79
C ARG A 156 20.81 -22.62 -12.26
N ASN A 157 20.36 -23.81 -12.64
CA ASN A 157 20.53 -24.37 -13.98
C ASN A 157 19.59 -23.77 -15.02
N ASN A 158 18.42 -23.28 -14.58
CA ASN A 158 17.44 -22.62 -15.44
C ASN A 158 17.01 -21.28 -14.84
N PRO A 159 17.58 -20.15 -15.30
CA PRO A 159 17.31 -18.83 -14.71
C PRO A 159 15.98 -18.23 -15.15
N TRP A 160 15.35 -18.73 -16.21
CA TRP A 160 14.21 -18.05 -16.82
C TRP A 160 12.95 -17.99 -15.95
N PRO A 161 12.54 -19.05 -15.23
CA PRO A 161 11.35 -19.00 -14.39
C PRO A 161 11.43 -17.93 -13.29
N ILE A 162 12.57 -17.88 -12.58
CA ILE A 162 12.80 -16.86 -11.54
C ILE A 162 12.93 -15.45 -12.14
N LEU A 163 13.61 -15.29 -13.27
CA LEU A 163 13.68 -13.98 -13.95
C LEU A 163 12.30 -13.51 -14.42
N ILE A 164 11.44 -14.40 -14.89
CA ILE A 164 10.07 -14.03 -15.25
C ILE A 164 9.28 -13.60 -14.01
N HIS A 165 9.41 -14.32 -12.89
CA HIS A 165 8.76 -13.95 -11.62
C HIS A 165 9.20 -12.58 -11.12
N ASN A 166 10.52 -12.36 -10.97
CA ASN A 166 11.08 -11.08 -10.55
C ASN A 166 10.70 -9.93 -11.50
N LYS A 167 10.74 -10.16 -12.83
CA LYS A 167 10.32 -9.15 -13.82
C LYS A 167 8.87 -8.73 -13.60
N ASN A 168 8.02 -9.72 -13.36
CA ASN A 168 6.62 -9.50 -13.12
C ASN A 168 6.38 -8.70 -11.83
N ASP A 169 7.06 -9.05 -10.74
CA ASP A 169 6.92 -8.36 -9.45
C ASP A 169 7.46 -6.92 -9.49
N LEU A 170 8.52 -6.66 -10.28
CA LEU A 170 8.98 -5.31 -10.61
C LEU A 170 7.91 -4.49 -11.34
N ILE A 171 7.32 -5.04 -12.41
CA ILE A 171 6.26 -4.36 -13.18
C ILE A 171 5.03 -4.12 -12.30
N SER A 172 4.65 -5.10 -11.50
CA SER A 172 3.57 -5.02 -10.53
C SER A 172 3.77 -3.89 -9.54
N THR A 173 4.97 -3.83 -8.93
CA THR A 173 5.31 -2.78 -7.97
C THR A 173 5.29 -1.40 -8.62
N GLU A 174 5.71 -1.27 -9.87
CA GLU A 174 5.58 -0.02 -10.63
C GLU A 174 4.12 0.37 -10.86
N ALA A 175 3.29 -0.58 -11.26
CA ALA A 175 1.88 -0.34 -11.55
C ALA A 175 1.12 0.18 -10.32
N ILE A 176 1.50 -0.26 -9.11
CA ILE A 176 0.93 0.21 -7.84
C ILE A 176 1.78 1.30 -7.16
N SER A 177 2.82 1.81 -7.80
CA SER A 177 3.70 2.78 -7.13
C SER A 177 2.98 4.10 -6.80
N ASN A 178 1.90 4.44 -7.51
CA ASN A 178 1.02 5.58 -7.20
C ASN A 178 -0.18 5.23 -6.29
N ILE A 179 -0.20 4.04 -5.66
CA ILE A 179 -1.38 3.54 -4.92
C ILE A 179 -1.90 4.49 -3.83
N LYS A 180 -1.03 5.31 -3.25
CA LYS A 180 -1.43 6.32 -2.28
C LYS A 180 -2.50 7.26 -2.85
N GLU A 181 -2.34 7.71 -4.09
CA GLU A 181 -3.30 8.61 -4.75
C GLU A 181 -4.64 7.90 -4.98
N VAL A 182 -4.59 6.64 -5.42
CA VAL A 182 -5.77 5.79 -5.63
C VAL A 182 -6.53 5.55 -4.32
N ILE A 183 -5.81 5.28 -3.22
CA ILE A 183 -6.37 5.14 -1.88
C ILE A 183 -6.97 6.46 -1.41
N ASP A 184 -6.23 7.57 -1.55
CA ASP A 184 -6.69 8.88 -1.11
C ASP A 184 -7.96 9.29 -1.85
N ASP A 185 -8.09 8.99 -3.14
CA ASP A 185 -9.29 9.18 -3.95
C ASP A 185 -10.48 8.36 -3.43
N LYS A 186 -10.28 7.06 -3.16
CA LYS A 186 -11.32 6.19 -2.59
C LYS A 186 -11.77 6.62 -1.18
N LEU A 187 -10.87 7.23 -0.42
CA LEU A 187 -11.14 7.76 0.92
C LEU A 187 -11.64 9.21 0.87
N SER A 188 -12.06 9.74 -0.28
CA SER A 188 -12.50 11.13 -0.43
C SER A 188 -13.89 11.26 -1.01
N PHE A 189 -14.53 12.40 -0.75
CA PHE A 189 -15.68 12.89 -1.51
C PHE A 189 -15.47 14.34 -1.95
N LYS A 190 -16.24 14.78 -2.95
CA LYS A 190 -16.24 16.17 -3.44
C LYS A 190 -17.53 16.89 -3.08
N VAL A 191 -17.40 18.18 -2.73
CA VAL A 191 -18.49 19.17 -2.60
C VAL A 191 -17.97 20.44 -3.25
N ASN A 192 -18.55 20.84 -4.38
CA ASN A 192 -18.08 21.95 -5.22
C ASN A 192 -16.56 21.85 -5.49
N ASN A 193 -15.78 22.86 -5.10
CA ASN A 193 -14.32 22.89 -5.30
C ASN A 193 -13.53 22.19 -4.19
N TYR A 194 -14.22 21.70 -3.15
CA TYR A 194 -13.62 21.03 -2.01
C TYR A 194 -13.56 19.52 -2.22
N LYS A 195 -12.40 18.95 -1.94
CA LYS A 195 -12.17 17.51 -1.82
C LYS A 195 -11.82 17.23 -0.35
N ILE A 196 -12.69 16.48 0.31
CA ILE A 196 -12.55 16.10 1.71
C ILE A 196 -12.10 14.64 1.78
N HIS A 197 -10.92 14.41 2.35
CA HIS A 197 -10.27 13.10 2.49
C HIS A 197 -10.37 12.60 3.94
N LEU A 198 -10.80 11.36 4.14
CA LEU A 198 -10.73 10.66 5.42
C LEU A 198 -9.29 10.22 5.71
N ASP A 199 -8.63 10.90 6.64
CA ASP A 199 -7.22 10.68 6.96
C ASP A 199 -7.04 9.52 7.95
N SER A 200 -7.81 9.55 9.04
CA SER A 200 -7.73 8.58 10.14
C SER A 200 -9.05 8.43 10.89
N ALA A 201 -9.23 7.28 11.54
CA ALA A 201 -10.35 7.04 12.44
C ALA A 201 -9.95 6.08 13.57
N TYR A 202 -10.45 6.33 14.78
CA TYR A 202 -10.33 5.42 15.92
C TYR A 202 -11.55 5.56 16.84
N ILE A 203 -11.82 4.53 17.65
CA ILE A 203 -12.88 4.56 18.64
C ILE A 203 -12.25 4.51 20.02
N ASN A 204 -12.65 5.45 20.88
CA ASN A 204 -12.31 5.47 22.30
C ASN A 204 -13.60 5.34 23.09
N LYS A 205 -13.81 4.17 23.72
CA LYS A 205 -15.06 3.80 24.41
C LYS A 205 -16.27 3.96 23.48
N ASP A 206 -17.12 4.94 23.76
CA ASP A 206 -18.37 5.27 23.09
C ASP A 206 -18.23 6.44 22.10
N ILE A 207 -17.01 6.88 21.80
CA ILE A 207 -16.75 8.00 20.88
C ILE A 207 -15.87 7.54 19.72
N ALA A 208 -16.41 7.59 18.50
CA ALA A 208 -15.63 7.52 17.27
C ALA A 208 -15.02 8.90 16.97
N ASN A 209 -13.70 8.95 16.86
CA ASN A 209 -12.92 10.13 16.48
C ASN A 209 -12.46 9.93 15.03
N ILE A 210 -12.91 10.80 14.15
CA ILE A 210 -12.74 10.68 12.71
C ILE A 210 -12.13 11.99 12.19
N GLU A 211 -10.97 11.89 11.56
CA GLU A 211 -10.22 13.04 11.05
C GLU A 211 -10.32 13.09 9.53
N PHE A 212 -10.70 14.27 9.01
CA PHE A 212 -10.69 14.57 7.59
C PHE A 212 -9.77 15.74 7.29
N LYS A 213 -9.32 15.80 6.03
CA LYS A 213 -8.52 16.88 5.48
C LYS A 213 -9.15 17.41 4.20
N SER A 214 -9.26 18.73 4.11
CA SER A 214 -9.69 19.43 2.91
C SER A 214 -8.48 19.81 2.04
N ASN A 215 -8.65 19.80 0.71
CA ASN A 215 -7.67 20.34 -0.22
C ASN A 215 -7.50 21.88 -0.07
N LEU A 216 -8.59 22.58 0.22
CA LEU A 216 -8.67 24.04 0.40
C LEU A 216 -8.94 24.40 1.86
N ASN A 217 -8.62 25.65 2.24
CA ASN A 217 -8.91 26.15 3.57
C ASN A 217 -10.41 26.29 3.76
N LEU A 218 -10.90 25.94 4.94
CA LEU A 218 -12.27 26.16 5.38
C LEU A 218 -12.24 27.09 6.60
N ASP A 219 -13.31 27.86 6.79
CA ASP A 219 -13.43 28.74 7.93
C ASP A 219 -13.49 27.96 9.25
N ASP A 220 -12.72 28.45 10.23
CA ASP A 220 -12.67 27.90 11.56
C ASP A 220 -14.07 27.94 12.19
N SER A 221 -14.59 26.77 12.54
CA SER A 221 -15.98 26.61 12.96
C SER A 221 -16.16 25.40 13.88
N PHE A 222 -17.24 25.42 14.66
CA PHE A 222 -17.62 24.32 15.55
C PHE A 222 -19.12 24.09 15.47
N PHE A 223 -19.51 22.84 15.26
CA PHE A 223 -20.90 22.44 15.15
C PHE A 223 -21.20 21.30 16.11
N GLN A 224 -22.39 21.33 16.70
CA GLN A 224 -22.87 20.32 17.63
C GLN A 224 -24.27 19.88 17.25
N GLY A 225 -24.49 18.56 17.27
CA GLY A 225 -25.80 17.95 17.12
C GLY A 225 -26.11 16.99 18.25
N TYR A 226 -27.16 16.20 18.08
CA TYR A 226 -27.66 15.28 19.11
C TYR A 226 -26.63 14.22 19.54
N ASN A 227 -25.96 13.59 18.57
CA ASN A 227 -25.01 12.51 18.80
C ASN A 227 -23.63 12.76 18.17
N TYR A 228 -23.33 14.00 17.78
CA TYR A 228 -22.05 14.35 17.18
C TYR A 228 -21.62 15.78 17.53
N ASN A 229 -20.33 16.04 17.40
CA ASN A 229 -19.80 17.37 17.17
C ASN A 229 -18.69 17.30 16.12
N PHE A 230 -18.48 18.37 15.37
CA PHE A 230 -17.28 18.47 14.55
C PHE A 230 -16.71 19.88 14.59
N ARG A 231 -15.38 19.94 14.49
CA ARG A 231 -14.62 21.18 14.46
C ARG A 231 -13.83 21.27 13.16
N ILE A 232 -13.84 22.44 12.57
CA ILE A 232 -12.98 22.79 11.44
C ILE A 232 -11.89 23.73 11.95
N LYS A 233 -10.65 23.44 11.56
CA LYS A 233 -9.52 24.35 11.74
C LYS A 233 -8.70 24.34 10.46
N ASN A 234 -8.78 25.42 9.69
CA ASN A 234 -8.12 25.54 8.39
C ASN A 234 -8.47 24.37 7.45
N LYS A 235 -7.54 23.44 7.20
CA LYS A 235 -7.77 22.25 6.35
C LYS A 235 -8.21 21.00 7.13
N SER A 236 -8.19 21.03 8.46
CA SER A 236 -8.49 19.87 9.30
C SER A 236 -9.95 19.91 9.75
N ILE A 237 -10.61 18.75 9.72
CA ILE A 237 -11.96 18.55 10.22
C ILE A 237 -11.92 17.35 11.17
N ILE A 238 -12.34 17.56 12.41
CA ILE A 238 -12.40 16.49 13.42
C ILE A 238 -13.86 16.26 13.77
N LEU A 239 -14.39 15.10 13.39
CA LEU A 239 -15.73 14.63 13.75
C LEU A 239 -15.63 13.68 14.95
N LYS A 240 -16.42 13.97 15.98
CA LYS A 240 -16.67 13.09 17.11
C LYS A 240 -18.11 12.62 17.05
N LEU A 241 -18.29 11.30 17.04
CA LEU A 241 -19.61 10.66 16.91
C LEU A 241 -19.81 9.69 18.08
N ILE A 242 -20.94 9.82 18.77
CA ILE A 242 -21.34 8.86 19.80
C ILE A 242 -21.74 7.56 19.11
N VAL A 243 -21.12 6.46 19.55
CA VAL A 243 -21.30 5.12 19.00
C VAL A 243 -21.69 4.12 20.09
N LEU A 244 -22.45 3.11 19.69
CA LEU A 244 -22.88 2.00 20.52
C LEU A 244 -22.26 0.72 19.98
N TYR A 245 -21.65 -0.08 20.85
CA TYR A 245 -21.13 -1.40 20.50
C TYR A 245 -22.23 -2.46 20.64
N GLY A 246 -22.34 -3.37 19.68
CA GLY A 246 -23.32 -4.45 19.73
C GLY A 246 -23.07 -5.55 18.70
N LYS A 247 -23.89 -6.61 18.78
CA LYS A 247 -23.94 -7.66 17.77
C LYS A 247 -24.67 -7.15 16.53
N LEU A 248 -24.07 -7.35 15.36
CA LEU A 248 -24.64 -7.03 14.04
C LEU A 248 -25.27 -8.26 13.39
N SER A 249 -24.75 -9.44 13.71
CA SER A 249 -25.32 -10.75 13.33
C SER A 249 -24.95 -11.80 14.40
N LYS A 250 -25.18 -13.09 14.12
CA LYS A 250 -24.79 -14.18 15.01
C LYS A 250 -23.28 -14.19 15.29
N ASP A 251 -22.49 -13.94 14.25
CA ASP A 251 -21.02 -14.07 14.25
C ASP A 251 -20.30 -12.74 14.01
N ALA A 252 -21.03 -11.62 14.08
CA ALA A 252 -20.48 -10.29 13.82
C ALA A 252 -20.85 -9.28 14.89
N SER A 253 -19.93 -8.37 15.16
CA SER A 253 -20.10 -7.27 16.11
C SER A 253 -19.47 -6.00 15.57
N GLY A 254 -19.89 -4.86 16.11
CA GLY A 254 -19.42 -3.59 15.62
C GLY A 254 -19.99 -2.41 16.37
N PHE A 255 -19.62 -1.24 15.88
CA PHE A 255 -20.06 0.05 16.40
C PHE A 255 -21.02 0.69 15.41
N VAL A 256 -22.16 1.14 15.94
CA VAL A 256 -23.19 1.85 15.20
C VAL A 256 -23.42 3.23 15.82
N ALA A 257 -23.88 4.18 15.03
CA ALA A 257 -24.35 5.47 15.51
C ALA A 257 -25.85 5.62 15.24
N VAL A 258 -26.52 6.50 15.99
CA VAL A 258 -27.90 6.89 15.66
C VAL A 258 -27.90 7.65 14.33
N ASN A 259 -28.73 7.20 13.39
CA ASN A 259 -28.80 7.75 12.05
C ASN A 259 -29.76 8.95 11.97
N LYS A 260 -29.25 10.14 12.29
CA LYS A 260 -29.95 11.42 12.06
C LYS A 260 -29.42 12.17 10.84
N PHE A 261 -28.69 11.47 9.96
CA PHE A 261 -27.97 12.06 8.83
C PHE A 261 -28.69 11.88 7.49
N ASN A 262 -29.85 11.21 7.48
CA ASN A 262 -30.54 10.83 6.24
C ASN A 262 -29.62 10.06 5.26
N VAL A 263 -28.75 9.20 5.81
CA VAL A 263 -27.79 8.39 5.05
C VAL A 263 -28.28 6.94 5.06
N GLU A 264 -28.33 6.30 3.90
CA GLU A 264 -28.59 4.87 3.81
C GLU A 264 -27.37 4.09 4.34
N ASN A 265 -27.60 3.06 5.16
CA ASN A 265 -26.52 2.20 5.64
C ASN A 265 -25.95 1.34 4.51
N LYS A 266 -24.67 1.56 4.17
CA LYS A 266 -23.88 0.78 3.22
C LYS A 266 -22.93 -0.22 3.91
N GLY A 267 -23.18 -0.52 5.19
CA GLY A 267 -22.47 -1.59 5.91
C GLY A 267 -22.81 -2.98 5.34
N TYR A 268 -21.98 -3.98 5.65
CA TYR A 268 -22.19 -5.37 5.23
C TYR A 268 -23.42 -5.99 5.92
N TYR A 269 -23.72 -5.55 7.14
CA TYR A 269 -24.82 -6.10 7.92
C TYR A 269 -26.07 -5.23 7.85
N LYS A 270 -27.22 -5.89 7.68
CA LYS A 270 -28.53 -5.24 7.78
C LYS A 270 -28.84 -4.96 9.25
N ILE A 271 -28.93 -3.67 9.60
CA ILE A 271 -29.26 -3.19 10.94
C ILE A 271 -30.57 -2.39 10.92
N ASN A 272 -31.04 -1.95 12.09
CA ASN A 272 -32.21 -1.08 12.20
C ASN A 272 -31.96 0.24 11.43
N ASN A 273 -32.95 0.72 10.68
CA ASN A 273 -32.84 1.94 9.85
C ASN A 273 -32.55 3.22 10.66
N ASN A 274 -32.85 3.23 11.97
CA ASN A 274 -32.50 4.32 12.88
C ASN A 274 -31.01 4.33 13.28
N LEU A 275 -30.24 3.34 12.82
CA LEU A 275 -28.82 3.18 13.09
C LEU A 275 -28.03 3.18 11.78
N ILE A 276 -26.74 3.50 11.88
CA ILE A 276 -25.80 3.44 10.78
C ILE A 276 -24.49 2.81 11.26
N SER A 277 -23.94 1.87 10.49
CA SER A 277 -22.68 1.21 10.84
C SER A 277 -21.52 2.20 10.74
N ILE A 278 -20.67 2.23 11.77
CA ILE A 278 -19.43 3.01 11.81
C ILE A 278 -18.22 2.08 11.73
N MET A 279 -18.28 0.93 12.39
CA MET A 279 -17.24 -0.10 12.30
C MET A 279 -17.87 -1.49 12.41
N GLU A 280 -17.52 -2.40 11.52
CA GLU A 280 -18.00 -3.78 11.50
C GLU A 280 -16.79 -4.72 11.51
N ASN A 281 -16.77 -5.70 12.42
CA ASN A 281 -15.66 -6.66 12.58
C ASN A 281 -14.26 -5.99 12.65
N GLY A 282 -14.19 -4.81 13.27
CA GLY A 282 -12.94 -4.06 13.44
C GLY A 282 -12.50 -3.21 12.22
N ILE A 283 -13.33 -3.13 11.17
CA ILE A 283 -13.09 -2.33 9.96
C ILE A 283 -14.12 -1.21 9.88
N PHE A 284 -13.67 0.02 9.67
CA PHE A 284 -14.56 1.17 9.56
C PHE A 284 -15.41 1.10 8.29
N SER A 285 -16.70 1.41 8.42
CA SER A 285 -17.64 1.54 7.30
C SER A 285 -17.39 2.88 6.59
N VAL A 286 -16.32 2.95 5.81
CA VAL A 286 -15.83 4.20 5.19
C VAL A 286 -16.90 4.91 4.38
N GLU A 287 -17.68 4.20 3.56
CA GLU A 287 -18.72 4.83 2.74
C GLU A 287 -19.78 5.54 3.60
N ASN A 288 -20.21 4.91 4.71
CA ASN A 288 -21.10 5.54 5.68
C ASN A 288 -20.46 6.79 6.29
N ILE A 289 -19.19 6.71 6.71
CA ILE A 289 -18.46 7.83 7.32
C ILE A 289 -18.32 9.01 6.35
N LEU A 290 -17.98 8.74 5.09
CA LEU A 290 -17.89 9.77 4.04
C LEU A 290 -19.26 10.39 3.79
N ASN A 291 -20.34 9.60 3.73
CA ASN A 291 -21.69 10.10 3.53
C ASN A 291 -22.20 10.94 4.71
N ILE A 292 -21.90 10.54 5.95
CA ILE A 292 -22.19 11.34 7.16
C ILE A 292 -21.48 12.69 7.06
N MET A 293 -20.17 12.70 6.79
CA MET A 293 -19.42 13.95 6.71
C MET A 293 -19.91 14.83 5.55
N LYS A 294 -20.22 14.23 4.40
CA LYS A 294 -20.79 14.95 3.25
C LYS A 294 -22.12 15.61 3.58
N PHE A 295 -23.01 14.92 4.31
CA PHE A 295 -24.25 15.50 4.82
C PHE A 295 -23.99 16.66 5.77
N LEU A 296 -23.08 16.48 6.73
CA LEU A 296 -22.75 17.50 7.73
C LEU A 296 -22.14 18.76 7.10
N ILE A 297 -21.26 18.61 6.11
CA ILE A 297 -20.70 19.72 5.34
C ILE A 297 -21.81 20.48 4.62
N LYS A 298 -22.64 19.80 3.82
CA LYS A 298 -23.72 20.44 3.06
C LYS A 298 -24.79 21.10 3.93
N LYS A 299 -24.99 20.61 5.15
CA LYS A 299 -25.98 21.15 6.09
C LYS A 299 -25.49 22.42 6.78
N ASN A 300 -24.20 22.48 7.12
CA ASN A 300 -23.66 23.49 8.04
C ASN A 300 -22.75 24.52 7.38
N LEU A 301 -22.23 24.22 6.19
CA LEU A 301 -21.36 25.12 5.44
C LEU A 301 -22.03 25.52 4.13
N ASP A 302 -21.87 26.79 3.78
CA ASP A 302 -22.24 27.33 2.48
C ASP A 302 -21.02 27.22 1.55
N LEU A 303 -20.83 26.03 0.96
CA LEU A 303 -19.71 25.69 0.07
C LEU A 303 -20.15 25.48 -1.36
#